data_AF-A0A932ZL72-F1
#
_entry.id   AF-A0A932ZL72-F1
#
_cell.length_a   1.000
_cell.length_b   1.000
_cell.length_c   1.000
_cell.angle_alpha   90.00
_cell.angle_beta   90.00
_cell.angle_gamma   90.00
#
_symmetry.space_group_name_H-M   'P 1'
#
loop_
_entity.id
_entity.type
_entity.pdbx_description
1 polymer ?
#
loop_
_entity_poly.entity_id
_entity_poly.type
_entity_poly.pdbx_seq_one_letter_code
_entity_poly.pdbx_strand_id
1 'polypeptide(L)'
;MTQPWLQERRERAARLNTKLPVPTGGEDWRRTNFGRVDLGQFEPLPPVKNGADQGAASRLLPAKIVLAGELLYGEQASPPTLDPALLKQGVWLTSLTKACEEKKELVGKYLGRGLHGRQEKFLAQNEANWQTGVFLYIPKNTAVELPFLLTSALAREDSSCFPRLLVVLDQGAKATLLHYSASTNQNKNNFVNGVYEVYLEEGAELTWIDLQNWSRQTYEVAHKRVEVGRNARLKWVIHCQGGKLAKANIETVLNGEGAKGEVIGLV
;
A
#
# COMPACT_ATOMS: atom_id res chain seq x y z
N MET A 1 -22.64 2.57 1.29
CA MET A 1 -22.58 4.05 1.49
C MET A 1 -21.30 4.35 2.25
N THR A 2 -20.49 5.32 1.80
CA THR A 2 -19.22 5.65 2.47
C THR A 2 -19.49 6.16 3.88
N GLN A 3 -18.73 5.66 4.87
CA GLN A 3 -18.87 6.06 6.27
C GLN A 3 -18.59 7.57 6.46
N PRO A 4 -19.36 8.32 7.30
CA PRO A 4 -19.22 9.77 7.42
C PRO A 4 -17.79 10.25 7.74
N TRP A 5 -17.11 9.56 8.66
CA TRP A 5 -15.73 9.88 9.04
C TRP A 5 -14.74 9.76 7.88
N LEU A 6 -14.96 8.80 6.96
CA LEU A 6 -14.11 8.59 5.80
C LEU A 6 -14.43 9.63 4.72
N GLN A 7 -15.70 10.01 4.58
CA GLN A 7 -16.12 11.08 3.69
C GLN A 7 -15.49 12.42 4.09
N GLU A 8 -15.53 12.80 5.36
CA GLU A 8 -14.91 14.03 5.86
C GLU A 8 -13.39 14.08 5.57
N ARG A 9 -12.70 12.94 5.73
CA ARG A 9 -11.28 12.82 5.39
C ARG A 9 -11.04 13.06 3.90
N ARG A 10 -11.84 12.43 3.02
CA ARG A 10 -11.74 12.61 1.57
C ARG A 10 -12.01 14.03 1.14
N GLU A 11 -13.03 14.68 1.69
CA GLU A 11 -13.37 16.06 1.36
C GLU A 11 -12.26 17.03 1.79
N ARG A 12 -11.68 16.83 2.99
CA ARG A 12 -10.52 17.61 3.43
C ARG A 12 -9.32 17.40 2.51
N ALA A 13 -9.04 16.15 2.13
CA ALA A 13 -7.96 15.81 1.22
C ALA A 13 -8.19 16.38 -0.19
N ALA A 14 -9.42 16.37 -0.68
CA ALA A 14 -9.78 16.96 -1.98
C ALA A 14 -9.52 18.47 -1.99
N ARG A 15 -9.93 19.18 -0.93
CA ARG A 15 -9.63 20.62 -0.76
C ARG A 15 -8.13 20.92 -0.75
N LEU A 16 -7.34 20.11 -0.04
CA LEU A 16 -5.87 20.24 -0.03
C LEU A 16 -5.26 19.93 -1.40
N ASN A 17 -5.71 18.86 -2.05
CA ASN A 17 -5.24 18.45 -3.37
C ASN A 17 -5.46 19.56 -4.42
N THR A 18 -6.60 20.26 -4.41
CA THR A 18 -6.84 21.38 -5.34
C THR A 18 -5.91 22.57 -5.08
N LYS A 19 -5.54 22.83 -3.82
CA LYS A 19 -4.69 23.97 -3.43
C LYS A 19 -3.20 23.71 -3.67
N LEU A 20 -2.75 22.47 -3.48
CA LEU A 20 -1.34 22.12 -3.60
C LEU A 20 -0.95 21.97 -5.08
N PRO A 21 0.15 22.59 -5.53
CA PRO A 21 0.64 22.40 -6.90
C PRO A 21 1.28 21.03 -7.05
N VAL A 22 1.34 20.53 -8.29
CA VAL A 22 2.23 19.41 -8.62
C VAL A 22 3.67 19.89 -8.40
N PRO A 23 4.50 19.17 -7.63
CA PRO A 23 5.85 19.60 -7.36
C PRO A 23 6.68 19.57 -8.65
N THR A 24 7.35 20.68 -8.94
CA THR A 24 8.18 20.88 -10.13
C THR A 24 9.67 21.03 -9.81
N GLY A 25 10.03 21.03 -8.52
CA GLY A 25 11.37 21.24 -7.99
C GLY A 25 11.39 21.33 -6.45
N GLY A 26 12.47 21.85 -5.87
CA GLY A 26 12.77 21.75 -4.43
C GLY A 26 13.63 20.53 -4.13
N GLU A 27 14.20 20.43 -2.93
CA GLU A 27 15.21 19.40 -2.63
C GLU A 27 14.66 17.97 -2.85
N ASP A 28 13.43 17.71 -2.38
CA ASP A 28 12.77 16.40 -2.52
C ASP A 28 12.42 16.03 -3.98
N TRP A 29 12.33 17.01 -4.88
CA TRP A 29 11.90 16.84 -6.27
C TRP A 29 12.95 17.30 -7.29
N ARG A 30 14.17 17.62 -6.84
CA ARG A 30 15.24 18.17 -7.68
C ARG A 30 15.58 17.27 -8.87
N ARG A 31 15.44 15.94 -8.70
CA ARG A 31 15.75 14.92 -9.71
C ARG A 31 14.52 14.28 -10.35
N THR A 32 13.31 14.72 -9.99
CA THR A 32 12.06 14.13 -10.46
C THR A 32 11.04 15.24 -10.69
N ASN A 33 10.66 15.49 -11.94
CA ASN A 33 9.75 16.58 -12.29
C ASN A 33 8.44 16.03 -12.88
N PHE A 34 7.42 15.92 -12.03
CA PHE A 34 6.07 15.51 -12.44
C PHE A 34 5.27 16.65 -13.11
N GLY A 35 5.73 17.90 -13.04
CA GLY A 35 5.13 19.01 -13.79
C GLY A 35 5.25 18.88 -15.31
N ARG A 36 6.09 17.95 -15.80
CA ARG A 36 6.21 17.62 -17.23
C ARG A 36 5.25 16.52 -17.69
N VAL A 37 4.51 15.92 -16.76
CA VAL A 37 3.57 14.84 -17.04
C VAL A 37 2.17 15.45 -17.05
N ASP A 38 1.45 15.29 -18.16
CA ASP A 38 0.03 15.63 -18.19
C ASP A 38 -0.76 14.57 -17.42
N LEU A 39 -0.92 14.77 -16.11
CA LEU A 39 -1.67 13.84 -15.25
C LEU A 39 -3.17 13.81 -15.60
N GLY A 40 -3.68 14.81 -16.34
CA GLY A 40 -5.08 14.88 -16.76
C GLY A 40 -5.44 13.86 -17.85
N GLN A 41 -4.46 13.30 -18.54
CA GLN A 41 -4.67 12.28 -19.57
C GLN A 41 -5.12 10.92 -18.99
N PHE A 42 -4.94 10.70 -17.67
CA PHE A 42 -5.24 9.41 -17.04
C PHE A 42 -6.62 9.39 -16.41
N GLU A 43 -7.48 8.48 -16.86
CA GLU A 43 -8.80 8.27 -16.29
C GLU A 43 -8.73 7.48 -14.97
N PRO A 44 -9.39 7.92 -13.88
CA PRO A 44 -9.52 7.09 -12.69
C PRO A 44 -10.06 5.71 -13.02
N LEU A 45 -9.48 4.67 -12.41
CA LEU A 45 -10.05 3.33 -12.53
C LEU A 45 -11.53 3.34 -12.14
N PRO A 46 -12.39 2.61 -12.87
CA PRO A 46 -13.76 2.41 -12.46
C PRO A 46 -13.82 1.69 -11.10
N PRO A 47 -14.97 1.72 -10.41
CA PRO A 47 -15.15 0.95 -9.18
C PRO A 47 -14.72 -0.50 -9.36
N VAL A 48 -13.95 -0.99 -8.40
CA VAL A 48 -13.30 -2.31 -8.46
C VAL A 48 -14.34 -3.38 -8.75
N LYS A 49 -14.12 -4.15 -9.82
CA LYS A 49 -14.96 -5.31 -10.12
C LYS A 49 -14.44 -6.51 -9.34
N ASN A 50 -15.32 -7.15 -8.58
CA ASN A 50 -15.10 -8.49 -8.02
C ASN A 50 -15.16 -9.50 -9.17
N GLY A 51 -14.10 -9.53 -9.98
CA GLY A 51 -14.01 -10.37 -11.18
C GLY A 51 -12.95 -11.46 -11.09
N ALA A 52 -12.08 -11.39 -10.08
CA ALA A 52 -11.02 -12.38 -9.88
C ALA A 52 -11.44 -13.43 -8.83
N ASP A 53 -11.05 -14.67 -9.08
CA ASP A 53 -11.20 -15.79 -8.16
C ASP A 53 -10.08 -15.82 -7.10
N GLN A 54 -10.24 -16.68 -6.09
CA GLN A 54 -9.16 -17.01 -5.16
C GLN A 54 -7.96 -17.58 -5.93
N GLY A 55 -6.73 -17.37 -5.47
CA GLY A 55 -5.52 -17.76 -6.23
C GLY A 55 -5.00 -16.68 -7.18
N ALA A 56 -5.74 -15.58 -7.41
CA ALA A 56 -5.40 -14.65 -8.49
C ALA A 56 -4.11 -13.87 -8.21
N ALA A 57 -3.83 -13.56 -6.93
CA ALA A 57 -2.63 -12.85 -6.53
C ALA A 57 -1.36 -13.70 -6.77
N SER A 58 -1.35 -14.95 -6.32
CA SER A 58 -0.22 -15.88 -6.47
C SER A 58 0.03 -16.32 -7.91
N ARG A 59 -1.00 -16.40 -8.77
CA ARG A 59 -0.84 -16.67 -10.21
C ARG A 59 -0.02 -15.61 -10.96
N LEU A 60 0.10 -14.41 -10.40
CA LEU A 60 0.92 -13.33 -10.98
C LEU A 60 2.39 -13.39 -10.55
N LEU A 61 2.73 -14.21 -9.54
CA LEU A 61 4.11 -14.40 -9.14
C LEU A 61 4.82 -15.36 -10.11
N PRO A 62 6.13 -15.14 -10.35
CA PRO A 62 6.94 -16.06 -11.16
C PRO A 62 7.22 -17.39 -10.47
N ALA A 63 6.85 -17.54 -9.19
CA ALA A 63 7.10 -18.73 -8.38
C ALA A 63 5.86 -19.13 -7.58
N LYS A 64 5.68 -20.44 -7.39
CA LYS A 64 4.65 -20.98 -6.49
C LYS A 64 5.15 -20.90 -5.05
N ILE A 65 4.33 -20.35 -4.17
CA ILE A 65 4.63 -20.15 -2.76
C ILE A 65 3.42 -20.65 -1.94
N VAL A 66 3.67 -21.28 -0.80
CA VAL A 66 2.63 -21.62 0.17
C VAL A 66 2.41 -20.40 1.08
N LEU A 67 1.17 -19.96 1.22
CA LEU A 67 0.82 -18.65 1.78
C LEU A 67 -0.08 -18.80 3.01
N ALA A 68 0.12 -17.92 3.99
CA ALA A 68 -0.82 -17.74 5.11
C ALA A 68 -2.14 -17.11 4.65
N GLY A 69 -2.06 -16.26 3.63
CA GLY A 69 -3.21 -15.62 3.00
C GLY A 69 -2.76 -14.76 1.82
N GLU A 70 -3.68 -14.51 0.90
CA GLU A 70 -3.44 -13.63 -0.23
C GLU A 70 -4.66 -12.79 -0.58
N LEU A 71 -4.40 -11.66 -1.24
CA LEU A 71 -5.43 -10.79 -1.78
C LEU A 71 -4.91 -10.04 -3.01
N LEU A 72 -5.67 -10.13 -4.10
CA LEU A 72 -5.50 -9.29 -5.28
C LEU A 72 -6.32 -8.01 -5.11
N TYR A 73 -5.70 -6.87 -5.39
CA TYR A 73 -6.35 -5.56 -5.44
C TYR A 73 -5.78 -4.73 -6.61
N GLY A 74 -6.29 -3.50 -6.79
CA GLY A 74 -6.02 -2.66 -7.95
C GLY A 74 -7.26 -2.55 -8.85
N GLU A 75 -7.09 -2.88 -10.13
CA GLU A 75 -8.16 -2.88 -11.14
C GLU A 75 -9.19 -3.99 -10.92
N GLN A 76 -8.71 -5.18 -10.54
CA GLN A 76 -9.54 -6.30 -10.12
C GLN A 76 -9.30 -6.58 -8.63
N ALA A 77 -10.32 -7.10 -7.96
CA ALA A 77 -10.16 -7.66 -6.63
C ALA A 77 -10.60 -9.12 -6.58
N SER A 78 -9.87 -9.91 -5.80
CA SER A 78 -10.28 -11.25 -5.39
C SER A 78 -10.86 -11.19 -3.97
N PRO A 79 -11.70 -12.16 -3.58
CA PRO A 79 -11.91 -12.44 -2.17
C PRO A 79 -10.56 -12.74 -1.48
N PRO A 80 -10.36 -12.30 -0.21
CA PRO A 80 -9.18 -12.70 0.54
C PRO A 80 -9.17 -14.21 0.74
N THR A 81 -8.00 -14.83 0.65
CA THR A 81 -7.76 -16.14 1.22
C THR A 81 -6.97 -15.96 2.52
N LEU A 82 -7.30 -16.75 3.53
CA LEU A 82 -6.64 -16.72 4.83
C LEU A 82 -6.79 -18.08 5.47
N ASP A 83 -5.72 -18.59 6.08
CA ASP A 83 -5.78 -19.80 6.90
C ASP A 83 -6.88 -19.65 7.99
N PRO A 84 -7.89 -20.56 8.03
CA PRO A 84 -8.93 -20.52 9.04
C PRO A 84 -8.43 -20.50 10.48
N ALA A 85 -7.26 -21.09 10.77
CA ALA A 85 -6.63 -21.05 12.08
C ALA A 85 -6.14 -19.65 12.44
N LEU A 86 -5.61 -18.89 11.48
CA LEU A 86 -5.19 -17.51 11.67
C LEU A 86 -6.39 -16.58 11.86
N LEU A 87 -7.47 -16.81 11.11
CA LEU A 87 -8.73 -16.07 11.30
C LEU A 87 -9.27 -16.26 12.73
N LYS A 88 -9.22 -17.48 13.28
CA LYS A 88 -9.61 -17.78 14.67
C LYS A 88 -8.70 -17.11 15.70
N GLN A 89 -7.42 -16.91 15.37
CA GLN A 89 -6.47 -16.15 16.20
C GLN A 89 -6.67 -14.64 16.11
N GLY A 90 -7.56 -14.15 15.24
CA GLY A 90 -7.88 -12.73 15.10
C GLY A 90 -7.05 -12.01 14.02
N VAL A 91 -6.28 -12.74 13.21
CA VAL A 91 -5.66 -12.17 12.00
C VAL A 91 -6.75 -11.73 11.05
N TRP A 92 -6.59 -10.54 10.48
CA TRP A 92 -7.58 -9.95 9.61
C TRP A 92 -6.95 -9.49 8.31
N LEU A 93 -7.36 -10.10 7.19
CA LEU A 93 -6.97 -9.73 5.84
C LEU A 93 -8.20 -9.41 5.01
N THR A 94 -8.34 -8.16 4.57
CA THR A 94 -9.50 -7.75 3.76
C THR A 94 -9.22 -6.49 2.95
N SER A 95 -10.19 -6.04 2.15
CA SER A 95 -10.10 -4.74 1.47
C SER A 95 -10.20 -3.59 2.48
N LEU A 96 -9.46 -2.51 2.24
CA LEU A 96 -9.46 -1.36 3.14
C LEU A 96 -10.86 -0.75 3.29
N THR A 97 -11.66 -0.75 2.22
CA THR A 97 -13.06 -0.29 2.26
C THR A 97 -13.89 -1.09 3.25
N LYS A 98 -13.81 -2.43 3.20
CA LYS A 98 -14.53 -3.30 4.14
C LYS A 98 -14.01 -3.14 5.57
N ALA A 99 -12.70 -2.97 5.75
CA ALA A 99 -12.12 -2.70 7.06
C ALA A 99 -12.59 -1.37 7.66
N CYS A 100 -12.76 -0.32 6.85
CA CYS A 100 -13.31 0.96 7.30
C CYS A 100 -14.76 0.87 7.81
N GLU A 101 -15.51 -0.15 7.37
CA GLU A 101 -16.88 -0.43 7.82
C GLU A 101 -16.88 -1.34 9.06
N GLU A 102 -16.18 -2.47 9.00
CA GLU A 102 -16.25 -3.53 10.02
C GLU A 102 -15.28 -3.36 11.20
N LYS A 103 -14.18 -2.62 10.99
CA LYS A 103 -13.11 -2.39 11.98
C LYS A 103 -12.79 -0.90 12.12
N LYS A 104 -13.83 -0.05 12.05
CA LYS A 104 -13.72 1.42 12.04
C LYS A 104 -12.79 1.99 13.11
N GLU A 105 -12.90 1.55 14.36
CA GLU A 105 -12.08 2.07 15.47
C GLU A 105 -10.60 1.74 15.27
N LEU A 106 -10.32 0.49 14.91
CA LEU A 106 -8.96 0.01 14.65
C LEU A 106 -8.36 0.72 13.44
N VAL A 107 -9.07 0.76 12.32
CA VAL A 107 -8.61 1.45 11.10
C VAL A 107 -8.45 2.95 11.37
N GLY A 108 -9.38 3.58 12.10
CA GLY A 108 -9.32 5.00 12.47
C GLY A 108 -8.10 5.37 13.32
N LYS A 109 -7.60 4.44 14.15
CA LYS A 109 -6.37 4.61 14.94
C LYS A 109 -5.12 4.72 14.05
N TYR A 110 -5.07 4.01 12.93
CA TYR A 110 -3.86 3.86 12.12
C TYR A 110 -3.89 4.58 10.77
N LEU A 111 -5.04 4.68 10.11
CA LEU A 111 -5.14 5.23 8.75
C LEU A 111 -4.74 6.72 8.72
N GLY A 112 -3.63 7.01 8.07
CA GLY A 112 -3.03 8.34 8.00
C GLY A 112 -2.37 8.82 9.30
N ARG A 113 -2.16 7.94 10.31
CA ARG A 113 -1.53 8.31 11.59
C ARG A 113 -0.15 8.93 11.38
N GLY A 114 0.71 8.22 10.65
CA GLY A 114 2.06 8.67 10.31
C GLY A 114 2.13 9.78 9.26
N LEU A 115 0.98 10.15 8.66
CA LEU A 115 0.86 11.16 7.61
C LEU A 115 0.16 12.43 8.09
N HIS A 116 -0.25 12.46 9.36
CA HIS A 116 -0.97 13.59 9.94
C HIS A 116 -0.16 14.90 9.81
N GLY A 117 -0.83 15.98 9.44
CA GLY A 117 -0.21 17.31 9.28
C GLY A 117 0.63 17.50 8.01
N ARG A 118 0.91 16.43 7.23
CA ARG A 118 1.63 16.56 5.96
C ARG A 118 0.74 17.16 4.88
N GLN A 119 1.18 18.27 4.31
CA GLN A 119 0.50 18.95 3.20
C GLN A 119 1.27 18.71 1.89
N GLU A 120 1.20 17.47 1.40
CA GLU A 120 1.85 17.09 0.14
C GLU A 120 0.82 16.75 -0.93
N LYS A 121 1.06 17.18 -2.17
CA LYS A 121 0.17 17.00 -3.32
C LYS A 121 -0.27 15.55 -3.50
N PHE A 122 0.68 14.62 -3.61
CA PHE A 122 0.37 13.23 -3.95
C PHE A 122 -0.27 12.47 -2.78
N LEU A 123 0.11 12.76 -1.53
CA LEU A 123 -0.59 12.25 -0.34
C LEU A 123 -2.05 12.72 -0.30
N ALA A 124 -2.30 14.01 -0.51
CA ALA A 124 -3.66 14.57 -0.54
C ALA A 124 -4.47 14.00 -1.71
N GLN A 125 -3.85 13.82 -2.87
CA GLN A 125 -4.49 13.20 -4.04
C GLN A 125 -4.88 11.75 -3.77
N ASN A 126 -3.99 10.94 -3.18
CA ASN A 126 -4.31 9.56 -2.83
C ASN A 126 -5.42 9.49 -1.76
N GLU A 127 -5.32 10.26 -0.67
CA GLU A 127 -6.34 10.27 0.40
C GLU A 127 -7.74 10.65 -0.12
N ALA A 128 -7.82 11.56 -1.10
CA ALA A 128 -9.08 11.92 -1.74
C ALA A 128 -9.62 10.81 -2.66
N ASN A 129 -8.74 10.15 -3.41
CA ASN A 129 -9.12 9.33 -4.58
C ASN A 129 -8.90 7.82 -4.43
N TRP A 130 -8.31 7.31 -3.35
CA TRP A 130 -8.10 5.86 -3.21
C TRP A 130 -9.44 5.12 -3.30
N GLN A 131 -9.51 4.10 -4.13
CA GLN A 131 -10.70 3.24 -4.26
C GLN A 131 -10.38 1.77 -3.98
N THR A 132 -9.09 1.45 -3.99
CA THR A 132 -8.57 0.11 -3.92
C THR A 132 -7.48 0.08 -2.85
N GLY A 133 -7.51 -0.95 -2.02
CA GLY A 133 -6.61 -1.01 -0.89
C GLY A 133 -6.83 -2.23 -0.02
N VAL A 134 -5.86 -2.48 0.84
CA VAL A 134 -5.82 -3.66 1.69
C VAL A 134 -5.60 -3.25 3.13
N PHE A 135 -6.27 -3.95 4.04
CA PHE A 135 -6.00 -3.91 5.46
C PHE A 135 -5.54 -5.30 5.92
N LEU A 136 -4.32 -5.36 6.47
CA LEU A 136 -3.78 -6.54 7.14
C LEU A 136 -3.51 -6.18 8.61
N TYR A 137 -4.15 -6.90 9.52
CA TYR A 137 -3.93 -6.78 10.96
C TYR A 137 -3.50 -8.13 11.54
N ILE A 138 -2.43 -8.11 12.32
CA ILE A 138 -1.93 -9.27 13.05
C ILE A 138 -1.99 -8.95 14.55
N PRO A 139 -2.76 -9.71 15.34
CA PRO A 139 -3.00 -9.41 16.75
C PRO A 139 -1.78 -9.72 17.63
N LYS A 140 -1.87 -9.29 18.88
CA LYS A 140 -0.79 -9.41 19.86
C LYS A 140 -0.31 -10.85 20.01
N ASN A 141 1.01 -11.00 20.11
CA ASN A 141 1.70 -12.27 20.33
C ASN A 141 1.38 -13.36 19.29
N THR A 142 0.91 -12.99 18.10
CA THR A 142 0.67 -13.92 17.00
C THR A 142 1.88 -13.98 16.08
N ALA A 143 2.49 -15.16 15.97
CA ALA A 143 3.55 -15.43 15.01
C ALA A 143 2.97 -16.23 13.83
N VAL A 144 3.11 -15.68 12.62
CA VAL A 144 2.67 -16.31 11.37
C VAL A 144 3.88 -16.82 10.63
N GLU A 145 4.00 -18.15 10.48
CA GLU A 145 5.15 -18.80 9.85
C GLU A 145 5.16 -18.63 8.33
N LEU A 146 3.99 -18.78 7.70
CA LEU A 146 3.84 -18.63 6.25
C LEU A 146 3.68 -17.15 5.86
N PRO A 147 4.16 -16.73 4.68
CA PRO A 147 4.06 -15.34 4.27
C PRO A 147 2.65 -14.98 3.77
N PHE A 148 2.30 -13.71 3.91
CA PHE A 148 1.15 -13.12 3.21
C PHE A 148 1.57 -12.63 1.83
N LEU A 149 0.66 -12.70 0.85
CA LEU A 149 0.87 -12.12 -0.48
C LEU A 149 -0.21 -11.09 -0.82
N LEU A 150 0.20 -9.84 -0.99
CA LEU A 150 -0.67 -8.76 -1.45
C LEU A 150 -0.23 -8.34 -2.83
N THR A 151 -1.09 -8.54 -3.84
CA THR A 151 -0.76 -8.21 -5.22
C THR A 151 -1.60 -7.05 -5.72
N SER A 152 -0.98 -6.00 -6.24
CA SER A 152 -1.62 -4.93 -7.00
C SER A 152 -1.37 -5.14 -8.50
N ALA A 153 -2.43 -5.28 -9.28
CA ALA A 153 -2.31 -5.52 -10.73
C ALA A 153 -3.07 -4.47 -11.56
N LEU A 154 -2.43 -4.03 -12.64
CA LEU A 154 -2.99 -3.08 -13.61
C LEU A 154 -2.88 -3.59 -15.04
N ALA A 155 -3.99 -3.60 -15.76
CA ALA A 155 -4.12 -4.04 -17.16
C ALA A 155 -4.63 -2.93 -18.08
N ARG A 156 -5.51 -2.06 -17.57
CA ARG A 156 -6.16 -0.96 -18.31
C ARG A 156 -5.11 0.03 -18.82
N GLU A 157 -5.41 0.62 -19.97
CA GLU A 157 -4.62 1.70 -20.57
C GLU A 157 -5.13 3.06 -20.12
N ASP A 158 -4.21 4.03 -20.06
CA ASP A 158 -4.45 5.43 -19.73
C ASP A 158 -5.27 5.59 -18.45
N SER A 159 -4.97 4.77 -17.45
CA SER A 159 -5.68 4.75 -16.17
C SER A 159 -4.85 5.34 -15.04
N SER A 160 -5.53 5.98 -14.08
CA SER A 160 -4.96 6.37 -12.80
C SER A 160 -5.45 5.46 -11.68
N CYS A 161 -4.49 4.93 -10.91
CA CYS A 161 -4.73 4.05 -9.77
C CYS A 161 -4.17 4.66 -8.49
N PHE A 162 -4.96 4.61 -7.43
CA PHE A 162 -4.63 5.17 -6.13
C PHE A 162 -4.63 4.06 -5.05
N PRO A 163 -3.68 3.12 -5.08
CA PRO A 163 -3.66 2.02 -4.11
C PRO A 163 -3.36 2.55 -2.70
N ARG A 164 -4.03 1.97 -1.69
CA ARG A 164 -3.77 2.24 -0.27
C ARG A 164 -3.55 0.94 0.49
N LEU A 165 -2.37 0.77 1.08
CA LEU A 165 -2.07 -0.38 1.94
C LEU A 165 -1.97 0.09 3.39
N LEU A 166 -2.66 -0.61 4.29
CA LEU A 166 -2.55 -0.42 5.72
C LEU A 166 -2.23 -1.76 6.39
N VAL A 167 -1.03 -1.90 6.93
CA VAL A 167 -0.56 -3.10 7.63
C VAL A 167 -0.26 -2.75 9.08
N VAL A 168 -0.76 -3.55 10.01
CA VAL A 168 -0.56 -3.35 11.44
C VAL A 168 -0.18 -4.68 12.06
N LEU A 169 1.01 -4.74 12.66
CA LEU A 169 1.43 -5.82 13.54
C LEU A 169 1.35 -5.28 14.96
N ASP A 170 0.44 -5.83 15.76
CA ASP A 170 0.30 -5.46 17.18
C ASP A 170 1.46 -6.06 18.00
N GLN A 171 1.49 -5.75 19.29
CA GLN A 171 2.56 -6.06 20.21
C GLN A 171 3.02 -7.54 20.12
N GLY A 172 4.31 -7.76 19.85
CA GLY A 172 4.91 -9.08 19.76
C GLY A 172 4.49 -9.91 18.53
N ALA A 173 3.73 -9.35 17.59
CA ALA A 173 3.31 -10.05 16.39
C ALA A 173 4.49 -10.23 15.42
N LYS A 174 4.52 -11.37 14.71
CA LYS A 174 5.58 -11.68 13.73
C LYS A 174 5.00 -12.14 12.42
N ALA A 175 5.49 -11.61 11.30
CA ALA A 175 5.07 -12.08 9.98
C ALA A 175 6.08 -11.77 8.88
N THR A 176 5.86 -12.43 7.74
CA THR A 176 6.47 -12.08 6.45
C THR A 176 5.39 -11.58 5.49
N LEU A 177 5.63 -10.45 4.84
CA LEU A 177 4.75 -9.86 3.84
C LEU A 177 5.47 -9.77 2.50
N LEU A 178 4.92 -10.44 1.49
CA LEU A 178 5.24 -10.23 0.09
C LEU A 178 4.22 -9.24 -0.47
N HIS A 179 4.69 -8.09 -0.93
CA HIS A 179 3.88 -7.13 -1.65
C HIS A 179 4.38 -7.07 -3.10
N TYR A 180 3.50 -7.33 -4.06
CA TYR A 180 3.87 -7.33 -5.48
C TYR A 180 2.98 -6.37 -6.27
N SER A 181 3.57 -5.37 -6.90
CA SER A 181 2.86 -4.42 -7.75
C SER A 181 3.31 -4.57 -9.19
N ALA A 182 2.38 -4.83 -10.12
CA ALA A 182 2.76 -5.16 -11.49
C ALA A 182 1.77 -4.67 -12.56
N SER A 183 2.30 -4.30 -13.73
CA SER A 183 1.51 -4.18 -14.95
C SER A 183 1.39 -5.55 -15.62
N THR A 184 0.16 -6.00 -15.86
CA THR A 184 -0.07 -7.24 -16.62
C THR A 184 0.12 -7.04 -18.13
N ASN A 185 0.13 -5.79 -18.59
CA ASN A 185 0.52 -5.40 -19.95
C ASN A 185 1.65 -4.36 -19.92
N GLN A 186 2.79 -4.70 -20.54
CA GLN A 186 4.04 -3.94 -20.47
C GLN A 186 4.12 -2.72 -21.40
N ASN A 187 3.11 -2.52 -22.25
CA ASN A 187 3.07 -1.41 -23.21
C ASN A 187 2.08 -0.29 -22.82
N LYS A 188 1.41 -0.42 -21.67
CA LYS A 188 0.34 0.51 -21.28
C LYS A 188 0.86 1.67 -20.44
N ASN A 189 0.42 2.87 -20.82
CA ASN A 189 0.67 4.11 -20.12
C ASN A 189 -0.34 4.21 -18.96
N ASN A 190 0.14 4.40 -17.73
CA ASN A 190 -0.69 4.45 -16.54
C ASN A 190 -0.06 5.41 -15.53
N PHE A 191 -0.87 5.93 -14.62
CA PHE A 191 -0.40 6.68 -13.46
C PHE A 191 -0.76 5.96 -12.17
N VAL A 192 0.24 5.68 -11.33
CA VAL A 192 0.05 5.06 -10.02
C VAL A 192 0.46 6.06 -8.95
N ASN A 193 -0.45 6.37 -8.04
CA ASN A 193 -0.16 7.14 -6.84
C ASN A 193 -0.45 6.28 -5.61
N GLY A 194 0.56 5.58 -5.13
CA GLY A 194 0.42 4.60 -4.05
C GLY A 194 0.78 5.15 -2.67
N VAL A 195 0.02 4.79 -1.65
CA VAL A 195 0.36 5.07 -0.25
C VAL A 195 0.32 3.80 0.57
N TYR A 196 1.38 3.54 1.31
CA TYR A 196 1.61 2.31 2.05
C TYR A 196 2.03 2.68 3.47
N GLU A 197 1.18 2.32 4.43
CA GLU A 197 1.37 2.59 5.85
C GLU A 197 1.52 1.27 6.59
N VAL A 198 2.67 1.09 7.25
CA VAL A 198 2.96 -0.10 8.04
C VAL A 198 3.29 0.32 9.47
N TYR A 199 2.66 -0.32 10.44
CA TYR A 199 2.85 -0.04 11.85
C TYR A 199 3.28 -1.31 12.57
N LEU A 200 4.48 -1.28 13.13
CA LEU A 200 5.01 -2.33 14.00
C LEU A 200 4.94 -1.83 15.44
N GLU A 201 3.98 -2.34 16.20
CA GLU A 201 3.86 -2.02 17.62
C GLU A 201 4.97 -2.74 18.43
N GLU A 202 4.98 -2.55 19.74
CA GLU A 202 6.09 -3.00 20.59
C GLU A 202 6.48 -4.47 20.37
N GLY A 203 7.76 -4.73 20.11
CA GLY A 203 8.30 -6.07 19.94
C GLY A 203 7.81 -6.81 18.69
N ALA A 204 7.07 -6.14 17.80
CA ALA A 204 6.64 -6.73 16.54
C ALA A 204 7.81 -6.92 15.56
N GLU A 205 7.76 -7.97 14.75
CA GLU A 205 8.79 -8.29 13.77
C GLU A 205 8.18 -8.49 12.38
N LEU A 206 8.63 -7.71 11.40
CA LEU A 206 8.18 -7.82 10.02
C LEU A 206 9.36 -7.99 9.08
N THR A 207 9.29 -9.03 8.25
CA THR A 207 10.02 -9.07 6.98
C THR A 207 9.09 -8.62 5.86
N TRP A 208 9.33 -7.46 5.27
CA TRP A 208 8.57 -6.93 4.14
C TRP A 208 9.40 -7.03 2.88
N ILE A 209 8.95 -7.81 1.91
CA ILE A 209 9.52 -7.92 0.58
C ILE A 209 8.57 -7.20 -0.38
N ASP A 210 9.01 -6.04 -0.86
CA ASP A 210 8.23 -5.13 -1.68
C ASP A 210 8.79 -5.11 -3.10
N LEU A 211 8.08 -5.78 -4.00
CA LEU A 211 8.47 -6.01 -5.38
C LEU A 211 7.56 -5.17 -6.29
N GLN A 212 8.19 -4.47 -7.22
CA GLN A 212 7.51 -3.64 -8.19
C GLN A 212 8.00 -3.98 -9.60
N ASN A 213 7.07 -4.16 -10.53
CA ASN A 213 7.34 -4.43 -11.94
C ASN A 213 6.30 -3.74 -12.83
N TRP A 214 6.43 -2.43 -12.98
CA TRP A 214 5.54 -1.63 -13.82
C TRP A 214 5.94 -1.68 -15.30
N SER A 215 4.97 -1.44 -16.17
CA SER A 215 5.21 -1.15 -17.59
C SER A 215 6.23 -0.02 -17.72
N ARG A 216 7.08 -0.08 -18.77
CA ARG A 216 8.05 0.98 -19.09
C ARG A 216 7.39 2.31 -19.47
N GLN A 217 6.07 2.33 -19.65
CA GLN A 217 5.28 3.55 -19.90
C GLN A 217 4.56 4.08 -18.66
N THR A 218 4.61 3.39 -17.52
CA THR A 218 3.89 3.79 -16.30
C THR A 218 4.61 4.90 -15.53
N TYR A 219 3.87 5.90 -15.06
CA TYR A 219 4.33 6.92 -14.12
C TYR A 219 3.93 6.52 -12.71
N GLU A 220 4.82 6.67 -11.73
CA GLU A 220 4.52 6.32 -10.35
C GLU A 220 5.04 7.37 -9.36
N VAL A 221 4.17 7.73 -8.41
CA VAL A 221 4.57 8.32 -7.14
C VAL A 221 4.12 7.41 -6.01
N ALA A 222 5.03 6.97 -5.16
CA ALA A 222 4.72 6.14 -4.01
C ALA A 222 5.18 6.79 -2.71
N HIS A 223 4.37 6.64 -1.67
CA HIS A 223 4.75 6.94 -0.28
C HIS A 223 4.68 5.66 0.53
N LYS A 224 5.83 5.17 0.96
CA LYS A 224 5.96 3.95 1.73
C LYS A 224 6.56 4.31 3.09
N ARG A 225 5.77 4.16 4.14
CA ARG A 225 6.16 4.54 5.50
C ARG A 225 5.96 3.39 6.46
N VAL A 226 7.01 3.06 7.19
CA VAL A 226 6.99 2.10 8.29
C VAL A 226 7.30 2.81 9.60
N GLU A 227 6.42 2.70 10.59
CA GLU A 227 6.69 3.11 11.96
C GLU A 227 7.07 1.88 12.79
N VAL A 228 8.24 1.92 13.42
CA VAL A 228 8.83 0.81 14.17
C VAL A 228 8.86 1.19 15.66
N GLY A 229 8.00 0.56 16.45
CA GLY A 229 7.86 0.82 17.88
C GLY A 229 9.00 0.24 18.73
N ARG A 230 8.87 0.38 20.05
CA ARG A 230 9.85 -0.10 21.04
C ARG A 230 10.20 -1.58 20.80
N ASN A 231 11.49 -1.91 20.74
CA ASN A 231 12.02 -3.26 20.51
C ASN A 231 11.50 -3.97 19.24
N ALA A 232 10.78 -3.26 18.35
CA ALA A 232 10.27 -3.82 17.11
C ALA A 232 11.38 -3.89 16.04
N ARG A 233 11.22 -4.80 15.09
CA ARG A 233 12.22 -5.08 14.06
C ARG A 233 11.59 -5.08 12.68
N LEU A 234 12.13 -4.26 11.80
CA LEU A 234 11.82 -4.27 10.38
C LEU A 234 13.01 -4.81 9.60
N LYS A 235 12.75 -5.79 8.73
CA LYS A 235 13.60 -6.10 7.58
C LYS A 235 12.81 -5.79 6.33
N TRP A 236 13.30 -4.85 5.51
CA TRP A 236 12.60 -4.39 4.32
C TRP A 236 13.49 -4.57 3.10
N VAL A 237 13.04 -5.44 2.20
CA VAL A 237 13.66 -5.66 0.88
C VAL A 237 12.80 -4.97 -0.16
N ILE A 238 13.40 -4.06 -0.93
CA ILE A 238 12.73 -3.26 -1.94
C ILE A 238 13.36 -3.57 -3.29
N HIS A 239 12.55 -3.94 -4.27
CA HIS A 239 12.96 -4.10 -5.66
C HIS A 239 12.02 -3.30 -6.55
N CYS A 240 12.55 -2.26 -7.18
CA CYS A 240 11.81 -1.43 -8.13
C CYS A 240 12.27 -1.73 -9.55
N GLN A 241 11.36 -2.25 -10.39
CA GLN A 241 11.61 -2.50 -11.80
C GLN A 241 10.54 -1.82 -12.66
N GLY A 242 10.99 -1.26 -13.79
CA GLY A 242 10.12 -0.62 -14.77
C GLY A 242 9.69 0.79 -14.39
N GLY A 243 8.62 1.27 -15.04
CA GLY A 243 8.20 2.67 -14.96
C GLY A 243 8.96 3.58 -15.93
N LYS A 244 8.25 4.55 -16.50
CA LYS A 244 8.79 5.65 -17.32
C LYS A 244 9.40 6.75 -16.46
N LEU A 245 8.73 7.05 -15.36
CA LEU A 245 9.18 7.96 -14.31
C LEU A 245 8.56 7.48 -12.99
N ALA A 246 9.39 6.99 -12.09
CA ALA A 246 8.95 6.52 -10.78
C ALA A 246 9.69 7.28 -9.67
N LYS A 247 8.97 7.61 -8.60
CA LYS A 247 9.55 8.11 -7.35
C LYS A 247 8.86 7.44 -6.18
N ALA A 248 9.62 6.69 -5.40
CA ALA A 248 9.18 6.15 -4.12
C ALA A 248 9.82 6.96 -2.98
N ASN A 249 8.99 7.59 -2.16
CA ASN A 249 9.40 8.15 -0.87
C ASN A 249 9.32 7.02 0.16
N ILE A 250 10.48 6.55 0.62
CA ILE A 250 10.64 5.41 1.51
C ILE A 250 11.10 5.93 2.87
N GLU A 251 10.29 5.70 3.90
CA GLU A 251 10.52 6.21 5.25
C GLU A 251 10.45 5.08 6.27
N THR A 252 11.49 4.95 7.09
CA THR A 252 11.48 4.10 8.28
C THR A 252 11.64 4.98 9.51
N VAL A 253 10.62 5.00 10.36
CA VAL A 253 10.58 5.83 11.57
C VAL A 253 10.75 4.94 12.78
N LEU A 254 11.94 4.97 13.37
CA LEU A 254 12.27 4.26 14.60
C LEU A 254 11.68 5.03 15.80
N ASN A 255 10.43 4.72 16.15
CA ASN A 255 9.62 5.45 17.12
C ASN A 255 9.55 4.74 18.48
N GLY A 256 10.69 4.23 18.96
CA GLY A 256 10.78 3.59 20.26
C GLY A 256 12.19 3.11 20.59
N GLU A 257 12.48 3.01 21.88
CA GLU A 257 13.76 2.47 22.35
C GLU A 257 13.99 1.05 21.82
N GLY A 258 15.21 0.76 21.36
CA GLY A 258 15.55 -0.57 20.83
C GLY A 258 14.92 -0.92 19.47
N ALA A 259 14.17 0.00 18.84
CA ALA A 259 13.66 -0.18 17.48
C ALA A 259 14.80 -0.38 16.47
N LYS A 260 14.66 -1.33 15.55
CA LYS A 260 15.67 -1.62 14.52
C LYS A 260 15.02 -1.75 13.14
N GLY A 261 15.68 -1.17 12.15
CA GLY A 261 15.30 -1.29 10.73
C GLY A 261 16.51 -1.65 9.88
N GLU A 262 16.37 -2.70 9.07
CA GLU A 262 17.29 -3.05 7.99
C GLU A 262 16.55 -2.82 6.67
N VAL A 263 17.08 -1.96 5.81
CA VAL A 263 16.47 -1.65 4.51
C VAL A 263 17.48 -1.96 3.41
N ILE A 264 17.07 -2.84 2.49
CA ILE A 264 17.86 -3.29 1.35
C ILE A 264 17.09 -2.88 0.09
N GLY A 265 17.71 -2.06 -0.76
CA GLY A 265 17.09 -1.57 -1.98
C GLY A 265 17.84 -1.99 -3.24
N LEU A 266 17.08 -2.43 -4.24
CA LEU A 266 17.51 -2.62 -5.62
C LEU A 266 16.57 -1.82 -6.53
N VAL A 267 17.12 -0.95 -7.36
CA VAL A 267 16.38 -0.02 -8.25
C VAL A 267 16.97 -0.01 -9.65
#